data_AF-A0A3E3E4T9-F1
#
_entry.id   AF-A0A3E3E4T9-F1
#
_cell.length_a   1.000
_cell.length_b   1.000
_cell.length_c   1.000
_cell.angle_alpha   90.00
_cell.angle_beta   90.00
_cell.angle_gamma   90.00
#
_symmetry.space_group_name_H-M   'P 1'
#
loop_
_entity.id
_entity.type
_entity.pdbx_description
1 polymer ?
#
loop_
_entity_poly.entity_id
_entity_poly.type
_entity_poly.pdbx_seq_one_letter_code
_entity_poly.pdbx_strand_id
1 'polypeptide(L)'
;MGKLSIKNLNINDIEALSIEEVKAIALEKLNVKGFDIYLVDLGEYFGYSALVFKDERHIYFANLYEVHYRYNGPTHEQLKDKYISLLNNKLFIDEELTAVKDHEEYEKKIEFIRNYMPQEYDYLTAFCINGKYKGKDKEKYESDEYIAYSNIAFAYFKDNSYHNRAKPLISKLERSYKEAMENIDNFKEAIKQALYNYEACITCEYETALDSLGLNYEDLPKNKQEIVIGVFNEVTSIRY
;
A
#
# COMPACT_ATOMS: atom_id res chain seq x y z
N MET A 1 -13.34 20.71 28.46
CA MET A 1 -12.94 20.09 27.18
C MET A 1 -14.10 20.25 26.22
N GLY A 2 -13.94 21.07 25.18
CA GLY A 2 -14.99 21.27 24.17
C GLY A 2 -15.08 20.03 23.28
N LYS A 3 -16.30 19.61 22.91
CA LYS A 3 -16.51 18.59 21.87
C LYS A 3 -15.80 19.06 20.59
N LEU A 4 -14.82 18.29 20.10
CA LEU A 4 -14.29 18.47 18.75
C LEU A 4 -15.47 18.44 17.77
N SER A 5 -15.66 19.52 17.03
CA SER A 5 -16.63 19.53 15.93
C SER A 5 -15.98 18.82 14.74
N ILE A 6 -16.30 17.53 14.57
CA ILE A 6 -15.81 16.67 13.48
C ILE A 6 -16.33 17.14 12.10
N LYS A 7 -17.30 18.08 12.07
CA LYS A 7 -17.81 18.65 10.83
C LYS A 7 -16.70 19.47 10.15
N ASN A 8 -16.29 19.00 8.96
CA ASN A 8 -15.39 19.66 7.99
C ASN A 8 -13.88 19.36 8.08
N LEU A 9 -13.47 18.22 8.65
CA LEU A 9 -12.06 17.80 8.52
C LEU A 9 -11.73 17.51 7.05
N ASN A 10 -10.65 18.10 6.54
CA ASN A 10 -10.05 17.69 5.28
C ASN A 10 -9.14 16.47 5.49
N ILE A 11 -8.61 15.89 4.41
CA ILE A 11 -7.76 14.70 4.50
C ILE A 11 -6.55 14.89 5.41
N ASN A 12 -5.87 16.04 5.33
CA ASN A 12 -4.69 16.32 6.16
C ASN A 12 -5.06 16.45 7.63
N ASP A 13 -6.25 16.98 7.95
CA ASP A 13 -6.71 17.08 9.33
C ASP A 13 -6.97 15.68 9.90
N ILE A 14 -7.58 14.78 9.10
CA ILE A 14 -7.84 13.39 9.50
C ILE A 14 -6.53 12.63 9.72
N GLU A 15 -5.57 12.76 8.81
CA GLU A 15 -4.24 12.12 8.90
C GLU A 15 -3.34 12.70 10.01
N ALA A 16 -3.78 13.77 10.68
CA ALA A 16 -3.10 14.39 11.81
C ALA A 16 -3.75 14.06 13.16
N LEU A 17 -4.89 13.36 13.18
CA LEU A 17 -5.57 13.00 14.41
C LEU A 17 -4.71 12.10 15.29
N SER A 18 -4.57 12.48 16.55
CA SER A 18 -4.00 11.62 17.59
C SER A 18 -4.92 10.45 17.92
N ILE A 19 -4.35 9.38 18.49
CA ILE A 19 -5.16 8.24 18.92
C ILE A 19 -6.17 8.63 20.00
N GLU A 20 -5.86 9.61 20.87
CA GLU A 20 -6.75 10.14 21.89
C GLU A 20 -7.97 10.84 21.27
N GLU A 21 -7.74 11.67 20.24
CA GLU A 21 -8.81 12.34 19.50
C GLU A 21 -9.69 11.33 18.79
N VAL A 22 -9.11 10.32 18.14
CA VAL A 22 -9.87 9.25 17.48
C VAL A 22 -10.67 8.43 18.49
N LYS A 23 -10.07 8.02 19.62
CA LYS A 23 -10.77 7.29 20.69
C LYS A 23 -11.96 8.08 21.25
N ALA A 24 -11.87 9.41 21.31
CA ALA A 24 -12.96 10.26 21.79
C ALA A 24 -14.17 10.33 20.84
N ILE A 25 -13.97 10.03 19.56
CA ILE A 25 -15.01 10.12 18.51
C ILE A 25 -15.39 8.75 17.90
N ALA A 26 -14.69 7.69 18.28
CA ALA A 26 -14.92 6.35 17.79
C ALA A 26 -16.32 5.84 18.17
N LEU A 27 -17.03 5.32 17.18
CA LEU A 27 -18.29 4.62 17.34
C LEU A 27 -18.05 3.16 17.76
N GLU A 28 -16.99 2.55 17.22
CA GLU A 28 -16.61 1.18 17.49
C GLU A 28 -15.09 1.00 17.32
N LYS A 29 -14.52 0.07 18.08
CA LYS A 29 -13.14 -0.39 17.91
C LYS A 29 -13.13 -1.85 17.48
N LEU A 30 -12.39 -2.16 16.42
CA LEU A 30 -12.10 -3.51 15.96
C LEU A 30 -10.59 -3.79 16.05
N ASN A 31 -10.23 -5.06 15.89
CA ASN A 31 -8.84 -5.47 15.70
C ASN A 31 -8.74 -6.35 14.45
N VAL A 32 -7.80 -6.04 13.56
CA VAL A 32 -7.47 -6.84 12.39
C VAL A 32 -5.98 -7.10 12.42
N LYS A 33 -5.57 -8.36 12.65
CA LYS A 33 -4.16 -8.78 12.64
C LYS A 33 -3.24 -7.93 13.56
N GLY A 34 -3.75 -7.53 14.72
CA GLY A 34 -3.00 -6.70 15.66
C GLY A 34 -2.93 -5.22 15.28
N PHE A 35 -3.72 -4.76 14.30
CA PHE A 35 -3.99 -3.35 14.03
C PHE A 35 -5.32 -2.96 14.67
N ASP A 36 -5.33 -1.82 15.34
CA ASP A 36 -6.53 -1.23 15.92
C ASP A 36 -7.27 -0.43 14.86
N ILE A 37 -8.55 -0.74 14.65
CA ILE A 37 -9.39 -0.06 13.66
C ILE A 37 -10.48 0.70 14.40
N TYR A 38 -10.53 2.02 14.24
CA TYR A 38 -11.56 2.86 14.83
C TYR A 38 -12.57 3.25 13.75
N LEU A 39 -13.81 2.79 13.93
CA LEU A 39 -14.92 3.18 13.07
C LEU A 39 -15.48 4.51 13.59
N VAL A 40 -15.51 5.51 12.72
CA VAL A 40 -15.84 6.90 13.06
C VAL A 40 -16.82 7.47 12.03
N ASP A 41 -17.62 8.45 12.43
CA ASP A 41 -18.37 9.29 11.50
C ASP A 41 -17.62 10.61 11.31
N LEU A 42 -16.98 10.78 10.16
CA LEU A 42 -16.20 11.96 9.79
C LEU A 42 -17.05 13.05 9.09
N GLY A 43 -18.38 12.92 9.14
CA GLY A 43 -19.32 13.88 8.56
C GLY A 43 -19.54 13.70 7.06
N GLU A 44 -20.14 14.71 6.41
CA GLU A 44 -20.75 14.57 5.08
C GLU A 44 -19.80 14.07 3.97
N TYR A 45 -18.53 14.47 3.99
CA TYR A 45 -17.62 14.09 2.91
C TYR A 45 -17.04 12.68 3.09
N PHE A 46 -16.41 12.42 4.24
CA PHE A 46 -15.73 11.14 4.49
C PHE A 46 -16.63 10.08 5.13
N GLY A 47 -17.70 10.48 5.82
CA GLY A 47 -18.75 9.60 6.35
C GLY A 47 -18.24 8.56 7.34
N TYR A 48 -18.94 7.42 7.39
CA TYR A 48 -18.60 6.24 8.17
C TYR A 48 -17.32 5.59 7.66
N SER A 49 -16.20 5.89 8.33
CA SER A 49 -14.84 5.54 7.90
C SER A 49 -14.14 4.67 8.93
N ALA A 50 -13.12 3.92 8.48
CA ALA A 50 -12.23 3.16 9.32
C ALA A 50 -10.84 3.82 9.36
N LEU A 51 -10.43 4.27 10.55
CA LEU A 51 -9.09 4.80 10.80
C LEU A 51 -8.20 3.70 11.40
N VAL A 52 -7.01 3.51 10.84
CA VAL A 52 -6.14 2.35 11.14
C VAL A 52 -4.96 2.76 12.00
N PHE A 53 -4.71 2.04 13.09
CA PHE A 53 -3.62 2.30 14.00
C PHE A 53 -2.80 1.04 14.29
N LYS A 54 -1.51 1.22 14.50
CA LYS A 54 -0.59 0.18 15.00
C LYS A 54 0.27 0.78 16.09
N ASP A 55 0.25 0.18 17.28
CA ASP A 55 1.05 0.63 18.43
C ASP A 55 0.93 2.15 18.65
N GLU A 56 -0.32 2.64 18.66
CA GLU A 56 -0.71 4.05 18.82
C GLU A 56 -0.38 4.99 17.66
N ARG A 57 0.25 4.50 16.59
CA ARG A 57 0.57 5.28 15.38
C ARG A 57 -0.50 5.15 14.32
N HIS A 58 -0.87 6.28 13.70
CA HIS A 58 -1.85 6.33 12.63
C HIS A 58 -1.26 5.84 11.31
N ILE A 59 -1.74 4.71 10.82
CA ILE A 59 -1.39 4.11 9.52
C ILE A 59 -2.35 4.65 8.47
N TYR A 60 -2.26 5.95 8.22
CA TYR A 60 -3.30 6.65 7.48
C TYR A 60 -3.42 6.26 6.01
N PHE A 61 -2.37 5.68 5.40
CA PHE A 61 -2.48 5.08 4.06
C PHE A 61 -3.37 3.83 4.04
N ALA A 62 -3.58 3.19 5.19
CA ALA A 62 -4.48 2.04 5.32
C ALA A 62 -5.94 2.44 5.61
N ASN A 63 -6.23 3.71 5.91
CA ASN A 63 -7.58 4.20 6.18
C ASN A 63 -8.56 3.81 5.06
N LEU A 64 -9.83 3.66 5.43
CA LEU A 64 -10.92 3.40 4.50
C LEU A 64 -12.01 4.44 4.70
N TYR A 65 -12.24 5.24 3.67
CA TYR A 65 -13.23 6.32 3.71
C TYR A 65 -14.51 5.92 3.00
N GLU A 66 -15.67 6.27 3.57
CA GLU A 66 -16.98 5.95 3.00
C GLU A 66 -17.11 6.46 1.57
N VAL A 67 -16.54 7.64 1.29
CA VAL A 67 -16.60 8.31 -0.01
C VAL A 67 -16.19 7.42 -1.19
N HIS A 68 -15.30 6.44 -0.96
CA HIS A 68 -14.85 5.49 -1.99
C HIS A 68 -15.80 4.30 -2.19
N TYR A 69 -16.85 4.18 -1.37
CA TYR A 69 -17.73 3.01 -1.29
C TYR A 69 -19.22 3.35 -1.30
N ARG A 70 -19.59 4.61 -1.53
CA ARG A 70 -20.99 5.09 -1.55
C ARG A 70 -21.89 4.51 -2.64
N TYR A 71 -21.34 3.69 -3.55
CA TYR A 71 -22.13 3.08 -4.61
C TYR A 71 -23.29 2.25 -4.02
N ASN A 72 -24.51 2.56 -4.45
CA ASN A 72 -25.78 1.98 -3.96
C ASN A 72 -26.16 2.31 -2.51
N GLY A 73 -25.52 3.27 -1.85
CA GLY A 73 -25.88 3.70 -0.48
C GLY A 73 -25.83 2.57 0.55
N PRO A 74 -24.64 1.96 0.78
CA PRO A 74 -24.51 0.82 1.69
C PRO A 74 -24.83 1.22 3.14
N THR A 75 -25.32 0.27 3.93
CA THR A 75 -25.50 0.47 5.38
C THR A 75 -24.14 0.47 6.08
N HIS A 76 -24.07 1.00 7.32
CA HIS A 76 -22.86 0.93 8.14
C HIS A 76 -22.39 -0.52 8.37
N GLU A 77 -23.31 -1.47 8.50
CA GLU A 77 -22.98 -2.89 8.65
C GLU A 77 -22.33 -3.45 7.38
N GLN A 78 -22.88 -3.16 6.20
CA GLN A 78 -22.29 -3.56 4.92
C GLN A 78 -20.91 -2.92 4.70
N LEU A 79 -20.75 -1.66 5.08
CA LEU A 79 -19.46 -0.96 5.02
C LEU A 79 -18.44 -1.58 5.97
N LYS A 80 -18.84 -1.89 7.20
CA LYS A 80 -17.98 -2.55 8.19
C LYS A 80 -17.46 -3.90 7.68
N ASP A 81 -18.33 -4.75 7.15
CA ASP A 81 -17.92 -6.04 6.58
C ASP A 81 -16.95 -5.85 5.40
N LYS A 82 -17.23 -4.86 4.54
CA LYS A 82 -16.34 -4.49 3.45
C LYS A 82 -14.99 -3.99 3.97
N TYR A 83 -14.96 -3.17 5.01
CA TYR A 83 -13.73 -2.66 5.62
C TYR A 83 -12.89 -3.78 6.21
N ILE A 84 -13.51 -4.71 6.94
CA ILE A 84 -12.81 -5.88 7.49
C ILE A 84 -12.21 -6.71 6.36
N SER A 85 -12.95 -6.95 5.28
CA SER A 85 -12.44 -7.70 4.11
C SER A 85 -11.26 -6.98 3.44
N LEU A 86 -11.37 -5.68 3.18
CA LEU A 86 -10.30 -4.89 2.57
C LEU A 86 -9.06 -4.80 3.47
N LEU A 87 -9.26 -4.65 4.78
CA LEU A 87 -8.16 -4.57 5.75
C LEU A 87 -7.44 -5.90 5.89
N ASN A 88 -8.15 -7.03 5.93
CA ASN A 88 -7.53 -8.36 5.95
C ASN A 88 -6.67 -8.64 4.69
N ASN A 89 -7.03 -8.02 3.56
CA ASN A 89 -6.32 -8.18 2.29
C ASN A 89 -5.12 -7.22 2.12
N LYS A 90 -5.05 -6.14 2.90
CA LYS A 90 -3.99 -5.11 2.76
C LYS A 90 -3.01 -5.08 3.94
N LEU A 91 -3.45 -5.49 5.13
CA LEU A 91 -2.65 -5.50 6.35
C LEU A 91 -2.02 -6.87 6.54
N PHE A 92 -0.77 -6.89 6.99
CA PHE A 92 -0.01 -8.12 7.20
C PHE A 92 0.76 -8.09 8.51
N ILE A 93 0.97 -9.28 9.07
CA ILE A 93 1.98 -9.51 10.11
C ILE A 93 3.24 -10.14 9.49
N ASP A 94 4.37 -10.05 10.19
CA ASP A 94 5.68 -10.49 9.68
C ASP A 94 5.67 -11.97 9.25
N GLU A 95 4.88 -12.82 9.93
CA GLU A 95 4.72 -14.23 9.58
C GLU A 95 4.07 -14.43 8.20
N GLU A 96 3.14 -13.54 7.81
CA GLU A 96 2.47 -13.57 6.50
C GLU A 96 3.37 -13.04 5.38
N LEU A 97 4.42 -12.29 5.70
CA LEU A 97 5.36 -11.67 4.76
C LEU A 97 6.55 -12.58 4.41
N THR A 98 6.29 -13.89 4.29
CA THR A 98 7.34 -14.91 4.09
C THR A 98 7.20 -15.69 2.80
N ALA A 99 5.99 -15.80 2.25
CA ALA A 99 5.70 -16.54 1.02
C ALA A 99 4.60 -15.86 0.22
N VAL A 100 4.51 -16.15 -1.07
CA VAL A 100 3.48 -15.65 -2.01
C VAL A 100 3.08 -16.77 -2.95
N LYS A 101 1.80 -16.81 -3.35
CA LYS A 101 1.28 -17.79 -4.30
C LYS A 101 1.32 -17.32 -5.75
N ASP A 102 1.27 -16.01 -5.97
CA ASP A 102 1.18 -15.37 -7.29
C ASP A 102 1.69 -13.92 -7.24
N HIS A 103 1.66 -13.23 -8.39
CA HIS A 103 2.09 -11.85 -8.53
C HIS A 103 1.20 -10.87 -7.76
N GLU A 104 -0.12 -11.10 -7.74
CA GLU A 104 -1.06 -10.22 -7.03
C GLU A 104 -0.79 -10.21 -5.52
N GLU A 105 -0.54 -11.37 -4.92
CA GLU A 105 -0.19 -11.48 -3.51
C GLU A 105 1.19 -10.85 -3.22
N TYR A 106 2.15 -11.00 -4.13
CA TYR A 106 3.46 -10.36 -4.03
C TYR A 106 3.33 -8.83 -3.99
N GLU A 107 2.60 -8.24 -4.94
CA GLU A 107 2.38 -6.79 -5.00
C GLU A 107 1.71 -6.28 -3.73
N LYS A 108 0.68 -6.96 -3.22
CA LYS A 108 0.02 -6.56 -1.96
C LYS A 108 0.96 -6.56 -0.77
N LYS A 109 1.83 -7.57 -0.66
CA LYS A 109 2.77 -7.70 0.48
C LYS A 109 3.91 -6.70 0.38
N ILE A 110 4.44 -6.47 -0.83
CA ILE A 110 5.45 -5.44 -1.08
C ILE A 110 4.88 -4.05 -0.83
N GLU A 111 3.65 -3.77 -1.28
CA GLU A 111 2.93 -2.52 -1.02
C GLU A 111 2.80 -2.25 0.48
N PHE A 112 2.43 -3.27 1.27
CA PHE A 112 2.39 -3.14 2.73
C PHE A 112 3.76 -2.75 3.30
N ILE A 113 4.84 -3.43 2.90
CA ILE A 113 6.20 -3.13 3.40
C ILE A 113 6.65 -1.73 3.00
N ARG A 114 6.33 -1.28 1.78
CA ARG A 114 6.78 0.00 1.21
C ARG A 114 5.98 1.19 1.71
N ASN A 115 4.68 1.03 1.95
CA ASN A 115 3.78 2.17 2.20
C ASN A 115 3.11 2.14 3.57
N TYR A 116 2.70 0.98 4.09
CA TYR A 116 1.97 0.92 5.37
C TYR A 116 2.91 0.71 6.57
N MET A 117 3.78 -0.29 6.50
CA MET A 117 4.74 -0.62 7.56
C MET A 117 5.66 0.56 7.97
N PRO A 118 6.11 1.47 7.08
CA PRO A 118 6.87 2.66 7.48
C PRO A 118 6.13 3.57 8.47
N GLN A 119 4.80 3.62 8.39
CA GLN A 119 3.96 4.47 9.24
C GLN A 119 3.88 3.93 10.69
N GLU A 120 4.36 2.71 10.93
CA GLU A 120 4.59 2.14 12.27
C GLU A 120 5.84 2.73 12.96
N TYR A 121 6.60 3.57 12.27
CA TYR A 121 7.80 4.22 12.78
C TYR A 121 7.66 5.74 12.75
N ASP A 122 8.55 6.42 13.47
CA ASP A 122 8.80 7.84 13.19
C ASP A 122 9.53 7.93 11.85
N TYR A 123 8.76 8.32 10.82
CA TYR A 123 9.28 8.53 9.48
C TYR A 123 9.01 9.94 8.96
N LEU A 124 9.85 10.39 8.04
CA LEU A 124 9.72 11.58 7.23
C LEU A 124 9.71 11.14 5.77
N THR A 125 8.63 11.44 5.04
CA THR A 125 8.55 11.14 3.61
C THR A 125 9.72 11.79 2.86
N ALA A 126 10.27 11.15 1.83
CA ALA A 126 11.24 11.80 0.94
C ALA A 126 10.55 12.67 -0.14
N PHE A 127 9.23 12.57 -0.28
CA PHE A 127 8.47 13.39 -1.21
C PHE A 127 8.27 14.81 -0.67
N CYS A 128 8.88 15.78 -1.32
CA CYS A 128 8.70 17.20 -1.02
C CYS A 128 8.57 18.02 -2.31
N ILE A 129 7.75 19.08 -2.27
CA ILE A 129 7.52 19.92 -3.44
C ILE A 129 8.65 20.96 -3.53
N ASN A 130 9.43 20.93 -4.62
CA ASN A 130 10.57 21.82 -4.85
C ASN A 130 11.59 21.82 -3.71
N GLY A 131 11.85 20.65 -3.10
CA GLY A 131 12.79 20.51 -1.99
C GLY A 131 12.29 21.10 -0.67
N LYS A 132 10.99 21.42 -0.55
CA LYS A 132 10.42 22.09 0.63
C LYS A 132 9.36 21.25 1.30
N TYR A 133 9.61 20.90 2.56
CA TYR A 133 8.63 20.30 3.45
C TYR A 133 7.65 21.34 4.01
N LYS A 134 6.44 20.88 4.34
CA LYS A 134 5.35 21.71 4.90
C LYS A 134 4.69 20.98 6.06
N GLY A 135 4.00 21.73 6.93
CA GLY A 135 3.28 21.17 8.07
C GLY A 135 4.18 20.32 8.97
N LYS A 136 3.65 19.19 9.45
CA LYS A 136 4.35 18.24 10.34
C LYS A 136 5.69 17.76 9.80
N ASP A 137 5.84 17.64 8.48
CA ASP A 137 7.08 17.16 7.87
C ASP A 137 8.16 18.23 7.84
N LYS A 138 7.80 19.52 7.90
CA LYS A 138 8.77 20.60 8.00
C LYS A 138 9.49 20.56 9.34
N GLU A 139 8.75 20.39 10.42
CA GLU A 139 9.32 20.31 11.78
C GLU A 139 10.24 19.09 11.92
N LYS A 140 9.84 17.94 11.35
CA LYS A 140 10.68 16.74 11.28
C LYS A 140 11.95 16.95 10.46
N TYR A 141 11.85 17.67 9.33
CA TYR A 141 13.01 17.96 8.50
C TYR A 141 13.98 18.91 9.21
N GLU A 142 13.49 19.93 9.90
CA GLU A 142 14.30 20.91 10.63
C GLU A 142 14.90 20.36 11.94
N SER A 143 14.47 19.18 12.41
CA SER A 143 15.00 18.58 13.64
C SER A 143 16.36 17.90 13.45
N ASP A 144 16.78 17.64 12.21
CA ASP A 144 17.99 16.86 11.87
C ASP A 144 18.05 15.44 12.47
N GLU A 145 16.94 14.92 13.03
CA GLU A 145 16.90 13.59 13.66
C GLU A 145 16.74 12.44 12.64
N TYR A 146 16.21 12.73 11.44
CA TYR A 146 15.82 11.73 10.44
C TYR A 146 16.96 11.46 9.45
N ILE A 147 17.96 10.70 9.89
CA ILE A 147 19.23 10.49 9.18
C ILE A 147 19.28 9.24 8.30
N ALA A 148 18.40 8.25 8.52
CA ALA A 148 18.47 6.95 7.86
C ALA A 148 17.53 6.90 6.65
N TYR A 149 18.07 7.17 5.44
CA TYR A 149 17.31 7.06 4.20
C TYR A 149 17.00 5.61 3.82
N SER A 150 15.76 5.35 3.42
CA SER A 150 15.30 4.08 2.87
C SER A 150 14.80 4.28 1.44
N ASN A 151 15.46 3.62 0.49
CA ASN A 151 14.97 3.51 -0.87
C ASN A 151 13.78 2.54 -1.02
N ILE A 152 13.50 1.73 0.01
CA ILE A 152 12.35 0.81 0.04
C ILE A 152 11.06 1.59 0.30
N ALA A 153 11.06 2.42 1.35
CA ALA A 153 9.90 3.20 1.78
C ALA A 153 9.86 4.61 1.18
N PHE A 154 10.92 5.01 0.47
CA PHE A 154 11.12 6.38 0.01
C PHE A 154 10.95 7.41 1.14
N ALA A 155 11.62 7.15 2.25
CA ALA A 155 11.48 7.90 3.50
C ALA A 155 12.77 7.91 4.32
N TYR A 156 12.88 8.87 5.23
CA TYR A 156 13.92 8.98 6.24
C TYR A 156 13.37 8.53 7.60
N PHE A 157 14.21 7.84 8.37
CA PHE A 157 13.92 7.38 9.73
C PHE A 157 14.98 7.88 10.71
N LYS A 158 14.69 7.83 12.01
CA LYS A 158 15.65 8.21 13.05
C LYS A 158 16.83 7.23 13.15
N ASP A 159 16.60 5.97 12.83
CA ASP A 159 17.60 4.90 12.87
C ASP A 159 17.29 3.81 11.82
N ASN A 160 18.08 2.74 11.84
CA ASN A 160 17.96 1.63 10.88
C ASN A 160 16.91 0.57 11.26
N SER A 161 16.06 0.80 12.26
CA SER A 161 15.09 -0.21 12.75
C SER A 161 14.14 -0.65 11.65
N TYR A 162 13.63 0.28 10.85
CA TYR A 162 12.80 -0.04 9.69
C TYR A 162 13.56 -0.95 8.70
N HIS A 163 14.80 -0.61 8.34
CA HIS A 163 15.60 -1.40 7.41
C HIS A 163 15.89 -2.80 7.94
N ASN A 164 16.17 -2.92 9.24
CA ASN A 164 16.45 -4.19 9.90
C ASN A 164 15.25 -5.13 9.85
N ARG A 165 14.02 -4.61 9.91
CA ARG A 165 12.79 -5.39 9.72
C ARG A 165 12.46 -5.63 8.25
N ALA A 166 12.52 -4.59 7.42
CA ALA A 166 12.06 -4.64 6.03
C ALA A 166 12.93 -5.51 5.12
N LYS A 167 14.26 -5.39 5.21
CA LYS A 167 15.18 -6.08 4.28
C LYS A 167 15.02 -7.61 4.32
N PRO A 168 15.02 -8.27 5.49
CA PRO A 168 14.82 -9.73 5.54
C PRO A 168 13.45 -10.17 5.00
N LEU A 169 12.39 -9.38 5.21
CA LEU A 169 11.05 -9.69 4.71
C LEU A 169 11.00 -9.61 3.18
N ILE A 170 11.51 -8.53 2.59
CA ILE A 170 11.60 -8.39 1.13
C ILE A 170 12.41 -9.52 0.51
N SER A 171 13.58 -9.83 1.06
CA SER A 171 14.40 -10.92 0.51
C SER A 171 13.70 -12.29 0.55
N LYS A 172 12.84 -12.55 1.55
CA LYS A 172 12.01 -13.77 1.59
C LYS A 172 10.92 -13.73 0.52
N LEU A 173 10.21 -12.61 0.39
CA LEU A 173 9.15 -12.44 -0.60
C LEU A 173 9.68 -12.53 -2.03
N GLU A 174 10.80 -11.88 -2.35
CA GLU A 174 11.44 -11.95 -3.67
C GLU A 174 11.84 -13.38 -4.04
N ARG A 175 12.35 -14.16 -3.06
CA ARG A 175 12.66 -15.58 -3.29
C ARG A 175 11.39 -16.39 -3.57
N SER A 176 10.38 -16.26 -2.72
CA SER A 176 9.11 -16.96 -2.90
C SER A 176 8.41 -16.56 -4.19
N TYR A 177 8.54 -15.30 -4.61
CA TYR A 177 7.96 -14.81 -5.85
C TYR A 177 8.64 -15.42 -7.08
N LYS A 178 9.97 -15.54 -7.07
CA LYS A 178 10.70 -16.28 -8.13
C LYS A 178 10.22 -17.73 -8.24
N GLU A 179 10.00 -18.40 -7.11
CA GLU A 179 9.43 -19.75 -7.09
C GLU A 179 8.00 -19.80 -7.64
N ALA A 180 7.14 -18.85 -7.26
CA ALA A 180 5.77 -18.74 -7.77
C ALA A 180 5.73 -18.49 -9.29
N MET A 181 6.71 -17.76 -9.82
CA MET A 181 6.87 -17.44 -11.24
C MET A 181 7.42 -18.60 -12.09
N GLU A 182 7.75 -19.74 -11.49
CA GLU A 182 8.00 -20.99 -12.24
C GLU A 182 6.72 -21.65 -12.72
N ASN A 183 5.58 -21.38 -12.07
CA ASN A 183 4.28 -21.77 -12.60
C ASN A 183 3.94 -20.92 -13.84
N ILE A 184 3.58 -21.57 -14.95
CA ILE A 184 3.31 -20.92 -16.24
C ILE A 184 2.10 -19.99 -16.18
N ASP A 185 1.03 -20.37 -15.47
CA ASP A 185 -0.17 -19.55 -15.36
C ASP A 185 0.11 -18.28 -14.55
N ASN A 186 0.81 -18.42 -13.43
CA ASN A 186 1.29 -17.28 -12.64
C ASN A 186 2.18 -16.35 -13.46
N PHE A 187 3.13 -16.92 -14.20
CA PHE A 187 4.02 -16.15 -15.07
C PHE A 187 3.23 -15.38 -16.12
N LYS A 188 2.29 -16.04 -16.80
CA LYS A 188 1.44 -15.43 -17.83
C LYS A 188 0.62 -14.26 -17.27
N GLU A 189 -0.02 -14.44 -16.12
CA GLU A 189 -0.82 -13.38 -15.49
C GLU A 189 0.04 -12.20 -15.04
N ALA A 190 1.24 -12.45 -14.50
CA ALA A 190 2.18 -11.39 -14.14
C ALA A 190 2.61 -10.56 -15.36
N ILE A 191 2.95 -11.23 -16.48
CA ILE A 191 3.27 -10.54 -17.74
C ILE A 191 2.08 -9.69 -18.21
N LYS A 192 0.86 -10.26 -18.20
CA LYS A 192 -0.35 -9.57 -18.63
C LYS A 192 -0.60 -8.31 -17.79
N GLN A 193 -0.50 -8.42 -16.46
CA GLN A 193 -0.69 -7.31 -15.55
C GLN A 193 0.36 -6.21 -15.75
N ALA A 194 1.64 -6.57 -15.88
CA ALA A 194 2.71 -5.61 -16.14
C ALA A 194 2.49 -4.88 -17.48
N LEU A 195 2.13 -5.59 -18.55
CA LEU A 195 1.86 -4.98 -19.86
C LEU A 195 0.70 -3.98 -19.80
N TYR A 196 -0.37 -4.26 -19.05
CA TYR A 196 -1.44 -3.28 -18.83
C TYR A 196 -0.98 -2.07 -18.02
N ASN A 197 -0.24 -2.28 -16.94
CA ASN A 197 0.23 -1.19 -16.08
C ASN A 197 1.19 -0.23 -16.80
N TYR A 198 1.98 -0.75 -17.74
CA TYR A 198 2.89 0.04 -18.58
C TYR A 198 2.28 0.44 -19.93
N GLU A 199 0.96 0.31 -20.07
CA GLU A 199 0.19 0.75 -21.23
C GLU A 199 0.77 0.22 -22.56
N ALA A 200 1.19 -1.05 -22.58
CA ALA A 200 1.83 -1.69 -23.73
C ALA A 200 0.97 -1.64 -25.02
N CYS A 201 -0.35 -1.53 -24.88
CA CYS A 201 -1.26 -1.32 -26.01
C CYS A 201 -1.09 0.06 -26.69
N ILE A 202 -0.53 1.04 -25.98
CA ILE A 202 -0.24 2.38 -26.46
C ILE A 202 1.23 2.49 -26.85
N THR A 203 2.14 2.08 -25.95
CA THR A 203 3.58 2.19 -26.16
C THR A 203 4.09 1.22 -27.23
N CYS A 204 3.38 0.10 -27.46
CA CYS A 204 3.82 -1.01 -28.30
C CYS A 204 5.20 -1.56 -27.90
N GLU A 205 5.54 -1.49 -26.61
CA GLU A 205 6.80 -1.99 -26.05
C GLU A 205 6.51 -2.90 -24.85
N TYR A 206 7.34 -3.93 -24.65
CA TYR A 206 7.21 -4.85 -23.51
C TYR A 206 8.40 -4.81 -22.55
N GLU A 207 9.52 -4.22 -22.96
CA GLU A 207 10.79 -4.19 -22.24
C GLU A 207 10.63 -3.54 -20.87
N THR A 208 10.04 -2.34 -20.82
CA THR A 208 9.78 -1.63 -19.55
C THR A 208 8.86 -2.43 -18.62
N ALA A 209 7.88 -3.14 -19.17
CA ALA A 209 6.98 -3.99 -18.40
C ALA A 209 7.73 -5.21 -17.82
N LEU A 210 8.61 -5.84 -18.59
CA LEU A 210 9.45 -6.94 -18.11
C LEU A 210 10.45 -6.48 -17.05
N ASP A 211 11.08 -5.33 -17.25
CA ASP A 211 12.02 -4.74 -16.30
C ASP A 211 11.36 -4.50 -14.94
N SER A 212 10.09 -4.10 -14.92
CA SER A 212 9.31 -3.92 -13.69
C SER A 212 9.13 -5.20 -12.88
N LEU A 213 9.15 -6.36 -13.55
CA LEU A 213 9.11 -7.68 -12.96
C LEU A 213 10.51 -8.23 -12.65
N GLY A 214 11.57 -7.48 -12.94
CA GLY A 214 12.95 -7.93 -12.84
C GLY A 214 13.33 -8.99 -13.88
N LEU A 215 12.68 -8.98 -15.04
CA LEU A 215 12.90 -9.94 -16.12
C LEU A 215 13.61 -9.27 -17.30
N ASN A 216 14.56 -9.99 -17.90
CA ASN A 216 15.12 -9.65 -19.20
C ASN A 216 14.68 -10.70 -20.21
N TYR A 217 14.10 -10.27 -21.33
CA TYR A 217 13.54 -11.18 -22.35
C TYR A 217 14.58 -12.19 -22.87
N GLU A 218 15.82 -11.74 -23.14
CA GLU A 218 16.86 -12.58 -23.72
C GLU A 218 17.35 -13.66 -22.74
N ASP A 219 17.20 -13.43 -21.43
CA ASP A 219 17.56 -14.37 -20.38
C ASP A 219 16.46 -15.40 -20.09
N LEU A 220 15.26 -15.22 -20.66
CA LEU A 220 14.13 -16.14 -20.44
C LEU A 220 14.30 -17.46 -21.21
N PRO A 221 13.88 -18.59 -20.61
CA PRO A 221 13.69 -19.83 -21.36
C PRO A 221 12.73 -19.64 -22.55
N LYS A 222 12.96 -20.36 -23.65
CA LYS A 222 12.17 -20.22 -24.89
C LYS A 222 10.65 -20.29 -24.69
N ASN A 223 10.19 -21.21 -23.84
CA ASN A 223 8.76 -21.32 -23.53
C ASN A 223 8.20 -20.06 -22.83
N LYS A 224 8.98 -19.40 -21.97
CA LYS A 224 8.60 -18.13 -21.31
C LYS A 224 8.68 -16.96 -22.30
N GLN A 225 9.65 -16.94 -23.22
CA GLN A 225 9.70 -15.97 -24.32
C GLN A 225 8.44 -16.04 -25.21
N GLU A 226 8.04 -17.25 -25.61
CA GLU A 226 6.82 -17.48 -26.39
C GLU A 226 5.56 -16.97 -25.67
N ILE A 227 5.49 -17.14 -24.33
CA ILE A 227 4.41 -16.58 -23.51
C ILE A 227 4.41 -15.05 -23.55
N VAL A 228 5.57 -14.41 -23.37
CA VAL A 228 5.68 -12.94 -23.42
C VAL A 228 5.15 -12.41 -24.74
N ILE A 229 5.64 -12.96 -25.86
CA ILE A 229 5.19 -12.54 -27.20
C ILE A 229 3.70 -12.82 -27.41
N GLY A 230 3.22 -13.98 -26.96
CA GLY A 230 1.81 -14.35 -27.06
C GLY A 230 0.89 -13.37 -26.33
N VAL A 231 1.22 -13.04 -25.07
CA VAL A 231 0.44 -12.09 -24.24
C VAL A 231 0.57 -10.67 -24.77
N PHE A 232 1.76 -10.25 -25.20
CA PHE A 232 1.97 -8.93 -25.79
C PHE A 232 1.10 -8.72 -27.04
N ASN A 233 1.03 -9.73 -27.92
CA ASN A 233 0.13 -9.70 -29.07
C ASN A 233 -1.35 -9.66 -28.65
N GLU A 234 -1.75 -10.39 -27.60
CA GLU A 234 -3.11 -10.33 -27.05
C GLU A 234 -3.45 -8.90 -26.59
N VAL A 235 -2.61 -8.30 -25.75
CA VAL A 235 -2.82 -6.97 -25.17
C VAL A 235 -2.83 -5.87 -26.23
N THR A 236 -1.91 -5.92 -27.20
CA THR A 236 -1.82 -4.91 -28.28
C THR A 236 -2.89 -5.06 -29.35
N SER A 237 -3.52 -6.24 -29.47
CA SER A 237 -4.64 -6.46 -30.39
C SER A 237 -5.95 -5.82 -29.94
N ILE A 238 -6.07 -5.46 -28.65
CA ILE A 238 -7.22 -4.75 -28.09
C ILE A 238 -7.16 -3.30 -28.57
N ARG A 239 -7.74 -3.03 -29.74
CA ARG A 239 -7.91 -1.67 -30.26
C ARG A 239 -9.08 -0.99 -29.53
N TYR A 240 -8.79 0.10 -28.84
CA TYR A 240 -9.79 1.08 -28.40
C TYR A 240 -10.22 1.97 -29.56
#